data_AF-A0A920SC27-F1
#
_entry.id   AF-A0A920SC27-F1
#
_cell.length_a   1.000
_cell.length_b   1.000
_cell.length_c   1.000
_cell.angle_alpha   90.00
_cell.angle_beta   90.00
_cell.angle_gamma   90.00
#
_symmetry.space_group_name_H-M   'P 1'
#
loop_
_entity.id
_entity.type
_entity.pdbx_description
1 polymer ?
#
loop_
_entity_poly.entity_id
_entity_poly.type
_entity_poly.pdbx_seq_one_letter_code
_entity_poly.pdbx_strand_id
1 'polypeptide(L)'
;MLANAIGTTWEERVFQCMRQLEGAYSIVVQTKDSMIAARDPLGIRPFCLGKLNGGWIVASESCALDHLGAEYLREVEPGEVLSLTKTGCYRYLAWWQWAPLSLRI
;
A
#
# COMPACT_ATOMS: atom_id res chain seq x y z
N MET A 1 -6.26 13.48 9.63
CA MET A 1 -5.20 13.38 8.59
C MET A 1 -5.74 12.72 7.33
N LEU A 2 -6.05 11.41 7.31
CA LEU A 2 -6.55 10.73 6.10
C LEU A 2 -7.97 11.12 5.66
N ALA A 3 -8.93 11.17 6.59
CA ALA A 3 -10.31 11.55 6.28
C ALA A 3 -10.43 12.96 5.67
N ASN A 4 -9.51 13.86 6.03
CA ASN A 4 -9.46 15.25 5.57
C ASN A 4 -8.38 15.49 4.50
N ALA A 5 -7.72 14.44 4.00
CA ALA A 5 -6.69 14.59 2.99
C ALA A 5 -7.28 15.09 1.67
N ILE A 6 -6.51 15.91 0.96
CA ILE A 6 -6.88 16.38 -0.39
C ILE A 6 -6.73 15.20 -1.36
N GLY A 7 -7.73 14.99 -2.22
CA GLY A 7 -7.75 13.92 -3.21
C GLY A 7 -9.17 13.52 -3.56
N THR A 8 -9.37 13.12 -4.81
CA THR A 8 -10.65 12.63 -5.34
C THR A 8 -10.82 11.15 -5.08
N THR A 9 -9.72 10.39 -5.09
CA THR A 9 -9.71 8.96 -4.78
C THR A 9 -9.07 8.67 -3.41
N TRP A 10 -9.30 7.47 -2.89
CA TRP A 10 -8.70 7.06 -1.62
C TRP A 10 -7.20 6.85 -1.73
N GLU A 11 -6.73 6.36 -2.88
CA GLU A 11 -5.32 6.18 -3.22
C GLU A 11 -4.61 7.53 -3.20
N GLU A 12 -5.17 8.56 -3.85
CA GLU A 12 -4.63 9.93 -3.84
C GLU A 12 -4.52 10.48 -2.42
N ARG A 13 -5.55 10.25 -1.59
CA ARG A 13 -5.56 10.69 -0.20
C ARG A 13 -4.47 10.00 0.63
N VAL A 14 -4.30 8.69 0.45
CA VAL A 14 -3.20 7.94 1.07
C VAL A 14 -1.86 8.49 0.61
N PHE A 15 -1.67 8.77 -0.69
CA PHE A 15 -0.46 9.42 -1.19
C PHE A 15 -0.19 10.78 -0.54
N GLN A 16 -1.20 11.63 -0.38
CA GLN A 16 -1.01 12.92 0.29
C GLN A 16 -0.67 12.77 1.77
N CYS A 17 -1.21 11.74 2.45
CA CYS A 17 -0.79 11.42 3.81
C CYS A 17 0.65 10.93 3.85
N MET A 18 1.04 10.02 2.96
CA MET A 18 2.41 9.50 2.88
C MET A 18 3.43 10.64 2.70
N ARG A 19 3.09 11.70 1.96
CA ARG A 19 3.92 12.90 1.77
C ARG A 19 4.15 13.73 3.03
N GLN A 20 3.26 13.62 4.01
CA GLN A 20 3.31 14.37 5.27
C GLN A 20 3.81 13.52 6.43
N LEU A 21 3.80 12.19 6.28
CA LEU A 21 4.25 11.26 7.32
C LEU A 21 5.76 11.12 7.27
N GLU A 22 6.42 11.51 8.35
CA GLU A 22 7.83 11.23 8.59
C GLU A 22 7.96 10.00 9.48
N GLY A 23 8.71 9.00 9.01
CA GLY A 23 8.99 7.78 9.76
C GLY A 23 8.65 6.50 9.00
N ALA A 24 8.61 5.39 9.76
CA ALA A 24 8.45 4.04 9.25
C ALA A 24 6.99 3.57 9.38
N TYR A 25 6.40 3.05 8.31
CA TYR A 25 5.01 2.60 8.33
C TYR A 25 4.70 1.52 7.28
N SER A 26 3.84 0.60 7.67
CA SER A 26 3.11 -0.30 6.78
C SER A 26 1.64 -0.22 7.20
N ILE A 27 0.80 0.32 6.34
CA ILE A 27 -0.58 0.67 6.68
C ILE A 27 -1.57 -0.06 5.79
N VAL A 28 -2.71 -0.40 6.38
CA VAL A 28 -3.88 -0.89 5.68
C VAL A 28 -5.05 0.05 5.97
N VAL A 29 -5.74 0.48 4.92
CA VAL A 29 -6.94 1.30 4.98
C VAL A 29 -8.06 0.54 4.32
N GLN A 30 -9.10 0.20 5.09
CA GLN A 30 -10.29 -0.45 4.56
C GLN A 30 -11.35 0.60 4.21
N THR A 31 -11.90 0.51 3.01
CA THR A 31 -13.06 1.28 2.56
C THR A 31 -14.23 0.33 2.28
N LYS A 32 -15.37 0.89 1.84
CA LYS A 32 -16.54 0.09 1.46
C LYS A 32 -16.24 -0.86 0.30
N ASP A 33 -15.43 -0.41 -0.66
CA ASP A 33 -15.26 -1.08 -1.95
C ASP A 33 -13.80 -1.53 -2.23
N SER A 34 -12.85 -1.11 -1.39
CA SER A 34 -11.42 -1.42 -1.56
C SER A 34 -10.68 -1.57 -0.22
N MET A 35 -9.58 -2.33 -0.25
CA MET A 35 -8.54 -2.36 0.78
C MET A 35 -7.29 -1.72 0.19
N ILE A 36 -6.77 -0.69 0.83
CA ILE A 36 -5.56 0.00 0.38
C ILE A 36 -4.41 -0.37 1.31
N ALA A 37 -3.31 -0.81 0.73
CA ALA A 37 -2.11 -1.22 1.46
C ALA A 37 -0.94 -0.35 1.02
N ALA A 38 -0.26 0.33 1.95
CA ALA A 38 0.85 1.22 1.61
C ALA A 38 2.06 0.99 2.52
N ARG A 39 3.26 1.03 1.91
CA ARG A 39 4.55 0.91 2.60
C ARG A 39 5.32 2.22 2.52
N ASP A 40 6.03 2.58 3.58
CA ASP A 40 6.85 3.77 3.61
C ASP A 40 7.94 3.77 2.52
N PRO A 41 8.37 4.94 2.01
CA PRO A 41 9.34 5.04 0.92
C PRO A 41 10.71 4.41 1.19
N LEU A 42 11.08 4.25 2.46
CA LEU A 42 12.36 3.66 2.85
C LEU A 42 12.24 2.15 3.11
N GLY A 43 11.02 1.60 3.10
CA GLY A 43 10.74 0.18 3.28
C GLY A 43 11.12 -0.35 4.66
N ILE A 44 11.14 0.51 5.69
CA ILE A 44 11.71 0.18 7.00
C ILE A 44 10.95 -0.95 7.68
N ARG A 45 9.61 -0.94 7.60
CA ARG A 45 8.77 -2.02 8.15
C ARG A 45 8.46 -3.06 7.07
N PRO A 46 8.49 -4.37 7.39
CA PRO A 46 8.16 -5.44 6.45
C PRO A 46 6.66 -5.41 6.11
N PHE A 47 6.34 -5.78 4.86
CA PHE A 47 4.95 -5.80 4.42
C PHE A 47 4.81 -6.70 3.19
N CYS A 48 4.03 -7.76 3.29
CA CYS A 48 3.87 -8.77 2.26
C CYS A 48 2.43 -8.87 1.75
N LEU A 49 2.31 -9.31 0.49
CA LEU A 49 1.07 -9.52 -0.23
C LEU A 49 0.91 -11.02 -0.53
N GLY A 50 -0.33 -11.50 -0.39
CA GLY A 50 -0.70 -12.87 -0.70
C GLY A 50 -2.12 -13.01 -1.26
N LYS A 51 -2.51 -14.27 -1.50
CA LYS A 51 -3.84 -14.68 -1.92
C LYS A 51 -4.41 -15.73 -0.97
N LEU A 52 -5.68 -15.58 -0.61
CA LEU A 52 -6.42 -16.57 0.18
C LEU A 52 -7.87 -16.65 -0.32
N ASN A 53 -8.32 -17.85 -0.68
CA ASN A 53 -9.69 -18.11 -1.17
C ASN A 53 -10.12 -17.16 -2.32
N GLY A 54 -9.21 -16.86 -3.26
CA GLY A 54 -9.43 -15.93 -4.37
C GLY A 54 -9.32 -14.44 -4.01
N GLY A 55 -9.41 -14.10 -2.72
CA GLY A 55 -9.24 -12.75 -2.18
C GLY A 55 -7.78 -12.36 -1.97
N TRP A 56 -7.54 -11.06 -1.77
CA TRP A 56 -6.23 -10.50 -1.44
C TRP A 56 -6.03 -10.45 0.07
N ILE A 57 -4.81 -10.76 0.53
CA ILE A 57 -4.41 -10.62 1.93
C ILE A 57 -3.06 -9.90 1.99
N VAL A 58 -2.88 -9.08 3.02
CA VAL A 58 -1.60 -8.42 3.31
C VAL A 58 -1.26 -8.63 4.78
N ALA A 59 0.02 -8.70 5.10
CA ALA A 59 0.49 -8.88 6.47
C ALA A 59 1.86 -8.24 6.67
N SER A 60 2.20 -7.89 7.90
CA SER A 60 3.55 -7.42 8.25
C SER A 60 4.61 -8.51 8.12
N GLU A 61 4.22 -9.79 8.22
CA GLU A 61 5.15 -10.93 8.17
C GLU A 61 4.52 -12.10 7.38
N SER A 62 5.34 -12.81 6.61
CA SER A 62 4.91 -13.95 5.81
C SER A 62 4.44 -15.14 6.65
N CYS A 63 4.89 -15.25 7.90
CA CYS A 63 4.43 -16.28 8.84
C CYS A 63 2.91 -16.22 9.08
N ALA A 64 2.32 -15.03 9.04
CA ALA A 64 0.87 -14.86 9.18
C ALA A 64 0.11 -15.38 7.95
N LEU A 65 0.72 -15.28 6.77
CA LEU A 65 0.16 -15.85 5.54
C LEU A 65 0.22 -17.38 5.59
N ASP A 66 1.38 -17.93 5.94
CA ASP A 66 1.60 -19.37 6.07
C ASP A 66 0.64 -20.01 7.10
N HIS A 67 0.48 -19.38 8.26
CA HIS A 67 -0.44 -19.85 9.30
C HIS A 67 -1.90 -19.94 8.84
N LEU A 68 -2.31 -19.06 7.91
CA LEU A 68 -3.65 -19.05 7.33
C LEU A 68 -3.77 -19.91 6.06
N GLY A 69 -2.68 -20.55 5.62
CA GLY A 69 -2.62 -21.30 4.36
C GLY A 69 -2.77 -20.40 3.12
N ALA A 70 -2.39 -19.13 3.22
CA ALA A 70 -2.41 -18.20 2.10
C ALA A 70 -1.19 -18.39 1.20
N GLU A 71 -1.37 -18.20 -0.10
CA GLU A 71 -0.27 -18.14 -1.06
C GLU A 71 0.49 -16.83 -0.85
N TYR A 72 1.78 -16.92 -0.49
CA TYR A 72 2.67 -15.76 -0.50
C TYR A 72 3.01 -15.38 -1.95
N LEU A 73 2.77 -14.12 -2.32
CA LEU A 73 3.10 -13.62 -3.66
C LEU A 73 4.42 -12.86 -3.69
N ARG A 74 4.55 -11.82 -2.85
CA ARG A 74 5.75 -10.98 -2.77
C ARG A 74 5.70 -10.01 -1.59
N GLU A 75 6.84 -9.39 -1.30
CA GLU A 75 6.90 -8.15 -0.53
C GLU A 75 6.26 -6.98 -1.29
N VAL A 76 5.60 -6.09 -0.56
CA VAL A 76 5.16 -4.76 -1.01
C VAL A 76 6.40 -3.87 -1.08
N GLU A 77 6.61 -3.21 -2.20
CA GLU A 77 7.83 -2.43 -2.42
C GLU A 77 7.87 -1.14 -1.57
N PRO A 78 9.06 -0.61 -1.28
CA PRO A 78 9.19 0.71 -0.64
C PRO A 78 8.44 1.80 -1.43
N GLY A 79 7.58 2.54 -0.74
CA GLY A 79 6.74 3.59 -1.33
C GLY A 79 5.60 3.09 -2.22
N GLU A 80 5.34 1.79 -2.25
CA GLU A 80 4.23 1.23 -3.02
C GLU A 80 2.89 1.43 -2.30
N VAL A 81 1.86 1.77 -3.10
CA VAL A 81 0.46 1.75 -2.69
C VAL A 81 -0.28 0.75 -3.57
N LEU A 82 -0.97 -0.19 -2.94
CA LEU A 82 -1.85 -1.16 -3.59
C LEU A 82 -3.30 -0.81 -3.30
N SER A 83 -4.14 -0.80 -4.34
CA SER A 83 -5.60 -0.78 -4.22
C SER A 83 -6.14 -2.16 -4.57
N LEU A 84 -6.64 -2.85 -3.56
CA LEU A 84 -7.12 -4.22 -3.63
C LEU A 84 -8.63 -4.19 -3.62
N THR A 85 -9.24 -4.53 -4.74
CA THR A 85 -10.70 -4.52 -4.92
C THR A 85 -11.19 -5.92 -5.26
N LYS A 86 -12.53 -6.09 -5.37
CA LYS A 86 -13.12 -7.32 -5.90
C LYS A 86 -12.73 -7.61 -7.35
N THR A 87 -12.34 -6.58 -8.12
CA THR A 87 -12.02 -6.69 -9.55
C THR A 87 -10.54 -6.91 -9.82
N GLY A 88 -9.65 -6.58 -8.87
CA GLY A 88 -8.21 -6.74 -9.10
C GLY A 88 -7.33 -6.15 -8.00
N CYS A 89 -6.03 -6.16 -8.28
CA CYS A 89 -4.99 -5.48 -7.50
C CYS A 89 -4.33 -4.44 -8.40
N TYR A 90 -4.52 -3.16 -8.07
CA TYR A 90 -3.93 -2.04 -8.79
C TYR A 90 -2.74 -1.52 -8.00
N ARG A 91 -1.63 -1.27 -8.71
CA ARG A 91 -0.37 -0.85 -8.11
C ARG A 91 -0.08 0.59 -8.49
N TYR A 92 0.32 1.38 -7.51
CA TYR A 92 0.75 2.75 -7.68
C TYR A 92 2.12 2.94 -7.02
N LEU A 93 3.11 3.35 -7.80
CA LEU A 93 4.45 3.63 -7.31
C LEU A 93 4.59 5.11 -6.98
N ALA A 94 4.95 5.40 -5.73
CA ALA A 94 5.21 6.75 -5.29
C ALA A 94 6.39 7.42 -6.03
N TRP A 95 7.33 6.65 -6.56
CA TRP A 95 8.61 7.11 -7.12
C TRP A 95 8.53 8.36 -8.01
N TRP A 96 7.53 8.48 -8.89
CA TRP A 96 7.37 9.65 -9.77
C TRP A 96 6.94 10.93 -9.03
N GLN A 97 6.15 10.81 -7.96
CA GLN A 97 5.64 11.96 -7.20
C GLN A 97 6.62 12.46 -6.13
N TRP A 98 7.63 11.66 -5.77
CA TRP A 98 8.68 12.01 -4.83
C TRP A 98 9.99 12.43 -5.49
N ALA A 99 10.10 12.30 -6.82
CA ALA A 99 11.17 12.90 -7.57
C ALA A 99 11.18 14.43 -7.34
N PRO A 100 12.35 15.04 -7.06
CA PRO A 100 12.51 16.49 -7.10
C PRO A 100 11.86 17.04 -8.37
N LEU A 101 11.24 18.22 -8.30
CA LEU A 101 10.54 18.82 -9.45
C LEU A 101 11.41 18.86 -10.73
N SER A 102 12.75 18.90 -10.57
CA SER A 102 13.75 18.90 -11.62
C SER A 102 13.89 17.59 -12.40
N LEU A 103 13.32 16.48 -11.94
CA LEU A 103 13.40 15.15 -12.58
C LEU A 103 12.06 14.69 -13.20
N ARG A 104 11.06 15.59 -13.26
CA ARG A 104 9.74 15.35 -13.84
C ARG A 104 9.66 15.88 -15.28
N ILE A 105 10.43 15.29 -16.19
CA ILE A 105 10.44 15.62 -17.63
C ILE A 105 9.88 14.44 -18.42
#